data_AF-A0A957NTY6-F1
#
_entry.id   AF-A0A957NTY6-F1
#
_cell.length_a   1.000
_cell.length_b   1.000
_cell.length_c   1.000
_cell.angle_alpha   90.00
_cell.angle_beta   90.00
_cell.angle_gamma   90.00
#
_symmetry.space_group_name_H-M   'P 1'
#
loop_
_entity.id
_entity.type
_entity.pdbx_description
1 polymer ?
#
loop_
_entity_poly.entity_id
_entity_poly.type
_entity_poly.pdbx_seq_one_letter_code
_entity_poly.pdbx_strand_id
1 'polypeptide(L)' 'MAEDNLDIEDIEGAVLNGQITRTERDDLRGTKYVVEGVAADGTAPIGVVGRFTTTNRYLIITVYEVSEL' A
#
# COMPACT_ATOMS: atom_id res chain seq x y z
N MET A 1 -5.06 7.03 -5.60
CA MET A 1 -4.78 6.26 -6.85
C MET A 1 -4.84 7.14 -8.08
N ALA A 2 -5.96 7.24 -8.80
CA ALA A 2 -6.00 8.02 -10.05
C ALA A 2 -5.76 9.52 -9.81
N GLU A 3 -6.19 10.04 -8.67
CA GLU A 3 -5.95 11.42 -8.24
C GLU A 3 -4.46 11.71 -8.00
N ASP A 4 -3.68 10.68 -7.68
CA ASP A 4 -2.23 10.76 -7.40
C ASP A 4 -1.38 10.32 -8.61
N ASN A 5 -2.01 10.10 -9.78
CA ASN A 5 -1.38 9.53 -10.98
C ASN A 5 -0.68 8.17 -10.75
N LEU A 6 -1.14 7.38 -9.79
CA LEU A 6 -0.60 6.04 -9.50
C LEU A 6 -1.39 4.96 -10.25
N ASP A 7 -0.67 4.00 -10.83
CA ASP A 7 -1.23 2.84 -11.51
C ASP A 7 -0.97 1.52 -10.77
N ILE A 8 -1.25 0.39 -11.42
CA ILE A 8 -1.10 -0.93 -10.82
C ILE A 8 0.36 -1.38 -10.73
N GLU A 9 1.21 -0.97 -11.67
CA GLU A 9 2.63 -1.32 -11.70
C GLU A 9 3.36 -0.67 -10.52
N ASP A 10 2.98 0.57 -10.18
CA ASP A 10 3.46 1.27 -8.99
C ASP A 10 3.14 0.49 -7.71
N ILE A 11 1.89 0.02 -7.58
CA ILE A 11 1.46 -0.74 -6.39
C ILE A 11 2.23 -2.05 -6.28
N GLU A 12 2.34 -2.80 -7.37
CA GLU A 12 3.07 -4.07 -7.37
C GLU A 12 4.53 -3.85 -6.98
N GLY A 13 5.18 -2.83 -7.55
CA GLY A 13 6.53 -2.43 -7.22
C GLY A 13 6.72 -2.11 -5.74
N ALA A 14 5.85 -1.28 -5.17
CA ALA A 14 5.92 -0.92 -3.76
C ALA A 14 5.58 -2.08 -2.81
N VAL A 15 4.62 -2.95 -3.15
CA VAL A 15 4.30 -4.11 -2.30
C VAL A 15 5.42 -5.15 -2.31
N LEU A 16 6.08 -5.35 -3.46
CA LEU A 16 7.15 -6.34 -3.59
C LEU A 16 8.48 -5.88 -2.99
N ASN A 17 8.81 -4.59 -3.09
CA ASN A 17 10.13 -4.06 -2.73
C ASN A 17 10.11 -3.10 -1.53
N GLY A 18 8.93 -2.59 -1.15
CA GLY A 18 8.76 -1.68 -0.03
C GLY A 18 8.85 -2.38 1.32
N GLN A 19 8.52 -1.65 2.37
CA GLN A 19 8.62 -2.10 3.76
C GLN A 19 7.32 -1.84 4.50
N ILE A 20 6.96 -2.75 5.42
CA ILE A 20 5.82 -2.53 6.31
C ILE A 20 6.22 -1.49 7.34
N THR A 21 5.68 -0.28 7.24
CA THR A 21 5.97 0.83 8.18
C THR A 21 4.97 0.85 9.35
N ARG A 22 3.76 0.36 9.12
CA ARG A 22 2.72 0.26 10.17
C ARG A 22 1.90 -1.01 10.06
N THR A 23 1.55 -1.59 11.20
CA THR A 23 0.61 -2.71 11.30
C THR A 23 -0.52 -2.35 12.27
N GLU A 24 -1.75 -2.33 11.78
CA GLU A 24 -2.94 -1.99 12.56
C GLU A 24 -3.75 -3.25 12.86
N ARG A 25 -3.83 -3.63 14.14
CA ARG A 25 -4.39 -4.93 14.56
C ARG A 25 -5.82 -4.85 15.09
N ASP A 26 -6.32 -3.67 15.42
CA ASP A 26 -7.59 -3.47 16.13
C ASP A 26 -8.79 -3.27 15.19
N ASP A 27 -8.84 -4.01 14.10
CA ASP A 27 -9.93 -3.97 13.12
C ASP A 27 -10.62 -5.34 13.07
N LEU A 28 -11.95 -5.35 13.28
CA LEU A 28 -12.77 -6.57 13.24
C LEU A 28 -12.68 -7.32 11.91
N ARG A 29 -12.28 -6.62 10.83
CA ARG A 29 -12.11 -7.20 9.50
C ARG A 29 -10.72 -7.83 9.33
N GLY A 30 -9.79 -7.64 10.27
CA GLY A 30 -8.46 -8.22 10.25
C GLY A 30 -7.35 -7.18 10.15
N THR A 31 -6.11 -7.63 10.35
CA THR A 31 -4.93 -6.77 10.40
C THR A 31 -4.69 -6.03 9.09
N LYS A 32 -4.57 -4.70 9.16
CA LYS A 32 -4.16 -3.86 8.04
C LYS A 32 -2.64 -3.64 8.09
N TYR A 33 -2.02 -3.68 6.93
CA TYR A 33 -0.60 -3.41 6.74
C TYR A 33 -0.48 -2.16 5.89
N VAL A 34 0.35 -1.23 6.35
CA VAL A 34 0.80 -0.09 5.56
C VAL A 34 2.18 -0.45 5.04
N VAL A 35 2.28 -0.56 3.73
CA VAL A 35 3.54 -0.77 3.02
C VAL A 35 3.93 0.55 2.40
N GLU A 36 5.12 1.06 2.73
CA GLU A 36 5.69 2.20 2.05
C GLU A 36 6.78 1.73 1.10
N GLY A 37 6.71 2.23 -0.12
CA GLY A 37 7.67 1.95 -1.18
C GLY A 37 7.82 3.17 -2.07
N VAL A 38 8.28 2.94 -3.29
CA VAL A 38 8.43 3.97 -4.31
C VAL A 38 7.68 3.51 -5.56
N ALA A 39 7.09 4.45 -6.29
CA ALA A 39 6.49 4.24 -7.60
C ALA A 39 7.48 3.54 -8.56
N ALA A 40 6.96 2.92 -9.62
CA ALA A 40 7.75 2.11 -10.55
C ALA A 40 8.81 2.93 -11.29
N ASP A 41 8.59 4.24 -11.45
CA ASP A 41 9.56 5.18 -12.01
C ASP A 41 10.70 5.56 -11.03
N GLY A 42 10.60 5.13 -9.78
CA GLY A 42 11.59 5.37 -8.72
C GLY A 42 11.52 6.75 -8.10
N THR A 43 10.47 7.55 -8.36
CA THR A 43 10.43 8.96 -7.94
C THR A 43 9.50 9.21 -6.76
N ALA A 44 8.22 8.84 -6.89
CA ALA A 44 7.21 9.18 -5.90
C ALA A 44 7.20 8.15 -4.75
N PRO A 45 7.34 8.56 -3.48
CA PRO A 45 7.11 7.66 -2.36
C PRO A 45 5.61 7.35 -2.27
N ILE A 46 5.25 6.08 -2.09
CA ILE A 46 3.85 5.65 -2.08
C ILE A 46 3.53 4.77 -0.89
N GLY A 47 2.32 4.96 -0.36
CA GLY A 47 1.75 4.18 0.72
C GLY A 47 0.64 3.29 0.19
N VAL A 48 0.77 1.98 0.40
CA VAL A 48 -0.25 0.97 0.08
C VAL A 48 -0.81 0.42 1.37
N VAL A 49 -2.12 0.56 1.55
CA VAL A 49 -2.83 -0.01 2.71
C VAL A 49 -3.64 -1.20 2.25
N GLY A 50 -3.39 -2.36 2.83
CA GLY A 50 -4.13 -3.57 2.51
C GLY A 50 -4.20 -4.58 3.65
N ARG A 51 -4.97 -5.64 3.44
CA ARG A 51 -5.12 -6.75 4.39
C ARG A 51 -5.34 -8.07 3.69
N PHE A 52 -5.00 -9.17 4.36
CA PHE A 52 -5.40 -10.50 3.91
C PHE A 52 -6.87 -10.77 4.26
N THR A 53 -7.61 -11.27 3.28
CA THR A 53 -8.96 -11.83 3.46
C THR A 53 -8.90 -13.26 3.99
N THR A 54 -10.03 -13.81 4.41
CA THR A 54 -10.13 -15.21 4.88
C THR A 54 -9.80 -16.24 3.79
N THR A 55 -9.80 -15.84 2.51
CA THR A 55 -9.42 -16.68 1.36
C THR A 55 -7.99 -16.43 0.90
N ASN A 56 -7.11 -15.88 1.75
CA ASN A 56 -5.71 -15.56 1.45
C ASN A 56 -5.50 -14.63 0.23
N ARG A 57 -6.50 -13.81 -0.13
CA ARG A 57 -6.32 -12.72 -1.09
C ARG A 57 -5.91 -11.47 -0.36
N TYR A 58 -4.89 -10.77 -0.86
CA TYR A 58 -4.54 -9.45 -0.36
C TYR A 58 -5.47 -8.40 -0.98
N LEU A 59 -6.31 -7.79 -0.16
CA LEU A 59 -7.23 -6.73 -0.54
C LEU A 59 -6.55 -5.38 -0.31
N ILE A 60 -6.29 -4.65 -1.39
CA ILE A 60 -5.88 -3.25 -1.33
C ILE A 60 -7.09 -2.40 -0.95
N ILE A 61 -6.94 -1.58 0.07
CA ILE A 61 -7.99 -0.71 0.62
C ILE A 61 -7.84 0.70 0.07
N THR A 62 -6.63 1.26 0.12
CA THR A 62 -6.30 2.57 -0.42
C THR A 62 -4.83 2.63 -0.78
N VAL A 63 -4.50 3.52 -1.72
CA VAL A 63 -3.13 3.83 -2.15
C VAL A 63 -3.04 5.33 -2.38
N TYR A 64 -1.94 5.92 -1.91
CA TYR A 64 -1.69 7.35 -1.93
C TYR A 64 -0.19 7.64 -2.10
N GLU A 65 0.14 8.81 -2.64
CA GLU A 65 1.49 9.37 -2.57
C GLU A 65 1.79 9.84 -1.15
N VAL A 66 2.98 9.52 -0.63
CA VAL A 66 3.43 9.93 0.70
C VAL A 66 4.07 11.31 0.60
N SER A 67 3.29 12.35 0.81
CA SER A 67 3.82 13.71 0.97
C SER A 67 4.23 13.96 2.44
N GLU A 68 5.34 14.65 2.67
CA GLU A 68 5.56 15.28 3.98
C GLU A 68 4.45 16.33 4.22
N LEU A 69 3.84 16.28 5.40
CA LEU A 69 2.84 17.26 5.87
C LEU A 69 3.52 18.51 6.45
#